data_AF-A0A430S9F8-F1
#
_entry.id   AF-A0A430S9F8-F1
#
_cell.length_a   1.000
_cell.length_b   1.000
_cell.length_c   1.000
_cell.angle_alpha   90.00
_cell.angle_beta   90.00
_cell.angle_gamma   90.00
#
_symmetry.space_group_name_H-M   'P 1'
#
loop_
_entity.id
_entity.type
_entity.pdbx_description
1 polymer ?
#
loop_
_entity_poly.entity_id
_entity_poly.type
_entity_poly.pdbx_seq_one_letter_code
_entity_poly.pdbx_strand_id
1 'polypeptide(L)' 'LLEEAGVNIAGMQLGRDVPGGRALFVLTVDEKPSPEVLEALRALPVLERVDLAEV' A
#
# COMPACT_ATOMS: atom_id res chain seq x y z
N LEU A 1 6.02 -2.53 8.34
CA LEU A 1 6.34 -1.41 7.42
C LEU A 1 5.56 -0.14 7.75
N LEU A 2 4.25 -0.04 7.46
CA LEU A 2 3.51 1.20 7.76
C LEU A 2 3.41 1.48 9.26
N GLU A 3 3.04 0.48 10.08
CA GLU A 3 2.98 0.61 11.54
C GLU A 3 4.36 0.93 12.14
N GLU A 4 5.42 0.24 11.71
CA GLU A 4 6.80 0.51 12.12
C GLU A 4 7.25 1.93 11.78
N ALA A 5 6.69 2.52 10.72
CA ALA A 5 6.90 3.90 10.31
C ALA A 5 5.96 4.90 11.00
N GLY A 6 5.07 4.44 11.88
CA GLY A 6 4.08 5.27 12.57
C GLY A 6 2.96 5.80 11.67
N VAL A 7 2.71 5.17 10.52
CA VAL A 7 1.64 5.56 9.59
C VAL A 7 0.41 4.68 9.81
N ASN A 8 -0.70 5.31 10.22
CA ASN A 8 -1.96 4.61 10.45
C ASN A 8 -2.77 4.43 9.15
N ILE A 9 -3.57 3.36 9.10
CA ILE A 9 -4.48 3.07 8.00
C ILE A 9 -5.90 3.51 8.40
N ALA A 10 -6.39 4.56 7.76
CA ALA A 10 -7.74 5.08 7.93
C ALA A 10 -8.79 4.24 7.20
N GLY A 11 -8.41 3.60 6.09
CA GLY A 11 -9.30 2.81 5.26
C GLY A 11 -8.57 1.86 4.34
N MET A 12 -9.22 0.74 4.01
CA MET A 12 -8.69 -0.27 3.09
C MET A 12 -9.81 -0.78 2.18
N GLN A 13 -9.55 -0.76 0.88
CA GLN A 13 -10.35 -1.45 -0.13
C GLN A 13 -9.49 -2.50 -0.82
N LEU A 14 -10.05 -3.69 -1.01
CA LEU A 14 -9.41 -4.81 -1.69
C LEU A 14 -10.30 -5.28 -2.84
N GLY A 15 -9.80 -5.13 -4.06
CA GLY A 15 -10.38 -5.72 -5.26
C GLY A 15 -9.57 -6.91 -5.75
N ARG A 16 -10.22 -7.85 -6.42
CA ARG A 16 -9.57 -8.95 -7.15
C ARG A 16 -10.20 -9.07 -8.53
N ASP A 17 -9.41 -9.43 -9.54
CA ASP A 17 -9.96 -9.68 -10.87
C ASP A 17 -10.78 -10.98 -10.90
N VAL A 18 -10.23 -12.05 -10.33
CA VAL A 18 -10.85 -13.37 -10.14
C VAL A 18 -10.36 -14.00 -8.82
N PRO A 19 -11.05 -15.03 -8.29
CA PRO A 19 -10.55 -15.78 -7.14
C PRO A 19 -9.14 -16.34 -7.40
N GLY A 20 -8.20 -16.03 -6.50
CA GLY A 20 -6.79 -16.43 -6.64
C GLY A 20 -5.97 -15.65 -7.67
N GLY A 21 -6.59 -14.71 -8.40
CA GLY A 21 -5.92 -13.83 -9.36
C GLY A 21 -5.29 -12.61 -8.70
N ARG A 22 -5.07 -11.56 -9.50
CA ARG A 22 -4.40 -10.34 -9.05
C ARG A 22 -5.30 -9.56 -8.10
N ALA A 23 -4.67 -8.96 -7.11
CA ALA A 23 -5.34 -8.12 -6.13
C ALA A 23 -4.87 -6.67 -6.26
N LEU A 24 -5.79 -5.73 -6.07
CA LEU A 24 -5.49 -4.32 -5.90
C LEU A 24 -5.94 -3.89 -4.50
N PHE A 25 -5.00 -3.39 -3.73
CA PHE A 25 -5.28 -2.71 -2.46
C PHE A 25 -5.24 -1.20 -2.69
N VAL A 26 -6.27 -0.50 -2.21
CA VAL A 26 -6.28 0.96 -2.07
C VAL A 26 -6.35 1.24 -0.58
N LEU A 27 -5.32 1.90 -0.05
CA LEU A 27 -5.21 2.25 1.36
C LEU A 27 -5.32 3.77 1.49
N THR A 28 -6.20 4.21 2.38
CA THR A 28 -6.20 5.59 2.87
C THR A 28 -5.39 5.61 4.15
N VAL A 29 -4.42 6.51 4.23
CA VAL A 29 -3.51 6.66 5.37
C VAL A 29 -3.63 8.06 5.96
N ASP A 30 -3.45 8.17 7.26
CA ASP A 30 -3.58 9.45 7.98
C ASP A 30 -2.43 10.42 7.62
N GLU A 31 -1.22 9.88 7.46
CA GLU A 31 -0.03 10.61 7.08
C GLU A 31 0.58 10.08 5.78
N LYS A 32 1.17 10.99 5.00
CA LYS A 32 1.95 10.63 3.81
C LYS A 32 3.19 9.81 4.23
N PRO A 33 3.37 8.57 3.76
CA PRO A 33 4.58 7.79 4.05
C PRO A 33 5.82 8.48 3.49
N SER A 34 6.95 8.35 4.19
CA SER A 34 8.22 8.88 3.69
C SER A 34 8.65 8.16 2.40
N PRO A 35 9.54 8.78 1.59
CA PRO A 35 10.08 8.12 0.40
C PRO A 35 10.73 6.76 0.70
N GLU A 36 11.43 6.63 1.82
CA GLU A 36 12.10 5.39 2.24
C GLU A 36 11.09 4.26 2.53
N VAL A 37 9.96 4.59 3.14
CA VAL A 37 8.87 3.63 3.40
C VAL A 37 8.23 3.18 2.08
N LEU A 38 8.03 4.11 1.14
CA LEU A 38 7.51 3.78 -0.19
C LEU A 38 8.47 2.87 -0.98
N GLU A 39 9.77 3.13 -0.92
CA GLU A 39 10.77 2.25 -1.54
C GLU A 39 10.81 0.87 -0.88
N ALA A 40 10.71 0.80 0.45
CA ALA A 40 10.63 -0.48 1.16
C ALA A 40 9.38 -1.29 0.77
N LEU A 41 8.24 -0.63 0.59
CA LEU A 41 7.01 -1.27 0.10
C LEU A 41 7.19 -1.77 -1.36
N ARG A 42 7.78 -0.95 -2.24
CA ARG A 42 8.06 -1.33 -3.64
C ARG A 42 9.04 -2.50 -3.77
N ALA A 43 9.93 -2.67 -2.79
CA ALA A 43 10.89 -3.78 -2.75
C ALA A 43 10.28 -5.11 -2.26
N LEU A 44 9.03 -5.12 -1.78
CA LEU A 44 8.40 -6.35 -1.32
C LEU A 44 8.14 -7.31 -2.49
N PRO A 45 8.65 -8.56 -2.46
CA PRO A 45 8.53 -9.50 -3.57
C PRO A 45 7.09 -9.95 -3.86
N VAL A 46 6.17 -9.70 -2.93
CA VAL A 46 4.74 -10.02 -3.06
C VAL A 46 3.92 -8.92 -3.74
N LEU A 47 4.51 -7.73 -3.96
CA LEU A 47 3.85 -6.59 -4.58
C LEU A 47 4.40 -6.37 -5.98
N GLU A 48 3.50 -6.30 -6.97
CA GLU A 48 3.89 -5.97 -8.36
C GLU A 48 4.16 -4.48 -8.55
N ARG A 49 3.42 -3.61 -7.85
CA ARG A 49 3.51 -2.15 -7.96
C ARG A 49 2.98 -1.46 -6.71
N VAL A 50 3.57 -0.33 -6.35
CA VAL A 50 3.09 0.57 -5.29
C VAL A 50 3.20 2.01 -5.76
N ASP A 51 2.04 2.66 -5.87
CA ASP A 51 1.92 4.07 -6.25
C ASP A 51 1.35 4.87 -5.08
N LEU A 52 1.87 6.07 -4.86
CA LEU A 52 1.23 7.05 -3.99
C LEU A 52 0.28 7.89 -4.85
N ALA A 53 -1.00 7.84 -4.55
CA ALA A 53 -1.99 8.72 -5.16
C ALA A 53 -2.23 9.92 -4.24
N GLU A 54 -2.11 11.13 -4.79
CA GLU A 54 -2.55 12.35 -4.11
C GLU A 54 -3.99 12.64 -4.55
N VAL A 55 -4.86 12.93 -3.58
CA VAL A 55 -6.28 13.27 -3.79
C VAL A 55 -6.44 14.78 -3.78
#